data_AF-A0A9D2EV36-F1
#
_entry.id   AF-A0A9D2EV36-F1
#
_cell.length_a   1.000
_cell.length_b   1.000
_cell.length_c   1.000
_cell.angle_alpha   90.00
_cell.angle_beta   90.00
_cell.angle_gamma   90.00
#
_symmetry.space_group_name_H-M   'P 1'
#
loop_
_entity.id
_entity.type
_entity.pdbx_description
1 polymer ?
#
loop_
_entity_poly.entity_id
_entity_poly.type
_entity_poly.pdbx_seq_one_letter_code
_entity_poly.pdbx_strand_id
1 'polypeptide(L)'
;MKPNALSLQSSVVGRANLRTYIQAAKKAGFDCIKPTATQLRYFFNAGYGPADVKELLGSLEISSVGWLPDIERQGHDFVVLMKEAEALFSMAASVGSHAVELINGPVDWHAADCFSRQVPYHGYMGLLGLPIAEQERLVN
;
A
#
# COMPACT_ATOMS: atom_id res chain seq x y z
N MET A 1 7.42 9.34 15.36
CA MET A 1 8.64 8.80 14.71
C MET A 1 9.91 9.50 15.12
N LYS A 2 10.85 8.72 15.68
CA LYS A 2 12.20 9.21 15.97
C LYS A 2 13.01 9.40 14.67
N PRO A 3 14.03 10.27 14.66
CA PRO A 3 14.99 10.35 13.55
C PRO A 3 15.65 8.99 13.27
N ASN A 4 15.90 8.69 11.99
CA ASN A 4 16.53 7.44 11.53
C ASN A 4 15.84 6.16 12.01
N ALA A 5 14.50 6.19 12.15
CA ALA A 5 13.74 5.02 12.54
C ALA A 5 13.85 3.90 11.49
N LEU A 6 14.11 2.67 11.95
CA LEU A 6 14.12 1.49 11.11
C LEU A 6 12.70 0.92 11.02
N SER A 7 12.17 0.86 9.81
CA SER A 7 10.86 0.30 9.55
C SER A 7 10.95 -1.06 8.87
N LEU A 8 10.35 -2.09 9.47
CA LEU A 8 10.23 -3.38 8.82
C LEU A 8 9.18 -3.27 7.70
N GLN A 9 9.52 -3.73 6.50
CA GLN A 9 8.62 -3.71 5.34
C GLN A 9 7.85 -5.02 5.24
N SER A 10 6.56 -4.94 4.91
CA SER A 10 5.63 -6.08 4.98
C SER A 10 6.02 -7.24 4.06
N SER A 11 6.71 -7.01 2.93
CA SER A 11 7.11 -8.10 2.04
C SER A 11 8.15 -9.03 2.68
N VAL A 12 8.97 -8.52 3.61
CA VAL A 12 10.00 -9.31 4.33
C VAL A 12 9.38 -10.38 5.24
N VAL A 13 8.18 -10.12 5.75
CA VAL A 13 7.48 -11.06 6.67
C VAL A 13 6.49 -11.97 5.95
N GLY A 14 6.48 -11.96 4.61
CA GLY A 14 5.67 -12.85 3.78
C GLY A 14 4.17 -12.79 4.11
N ARG A 15 3.57 -13.95 4.39
CA ARG A 15 2.12 -14.10 4.65
C ARG A 15 1.74 -13.95 6.12
N ALA A 16 2.59 -13.32 6.95
CA ALA A 16 2.30 -13.12 8.36
C ALA A 16 1.02 -12.28 8.56
N ASN A 17 0.17 -12.68 9.51
CA ASN A 17 -0.90 -11.82 10.00
C ASN A 17 -0.31 -10.64 10.80
N LEU A 18 -1.14 -9.62 11.08
CA LEU A 18 -0.71 -8.39 11.74
C LEU A 18 -0.01 -8.65 13.10
N ARG A 19 -0.52 -9.60 13.89
CA ARG A 19 0.04 -9.91 15.22
C ARG A 19 1.41 -10.57 15.12
N THR A 20 1.56 -11.57 14.25
CA THR A 20 2.86 -12.22 14.02
C THR A 20 3.88 -11.22 13.46
N TYR A 21 3.45 -10.33 12.58
CA TYR A 21 4.29 -9.27 12.03
C TYR A 21 4.78 -8.30 13.12
N ILE A 22 3.88 -7.76 13.94
CA ILE A 22 4.25 -6.87 15.05
C ILE A 22 5.22 -7.56 16.01
N GLN A 23 4.97 -8.84 16.35
CA GLN A 23 5.88 -9.60 17.20
C GLN A 23 7.27 -9.80 16.59
N ALA A 24 7.34 -10.07 15.29
CA ALA A 24 8.62 -10.21 14.58
C ALA A 24 9.40 -8.88 14.59
N ALA A 25 8.72 -7.75 14.30
CA ALA A 25 9.33 -6.43 14.33
C ALA A 25 9.88 -6.08 15.72
N LYS A 26 9.12 -6.34 16.80
CA LYS A 26 9.58 -6.15 18.18
C LYS A 26 10.83 -6.97 18.49
N LYS A 27 10.81 -8.27 18.16
CA LYS A 27 11.92 -9.18 18.44
C LYS A 27 13.20 -8.81 17.68
N ALA A 28 13.06 -8.29 16.47
CA ALA A 28 14.18 -7.88 15.63
C ALA A 28 14.67 -6.45 15.94
N GLY A 29 14.03 -5.72 16.87
CA GLY A 29 14.47 -4.39 17.28
C GLY A 29 14.16 -3.27 16.27
N PHE A 30 13.15 -3.45 15.42
CA PHE A 30 12.66 -2.37 14.56
C PHE A 30 11.92 -1.33 15.38
N ASP A 31 11.82 -0.12 14.82
CA ASP A 31 11.13 1.02 15.43
C ASP A 31 9.70 1.16 14.89
N CYS A 32 9.53 0.76 13.62
CA CYS A 32 8.28 0.90 12.91
C CYS A 32 7.95 -0.34 12.09
N ILE A 33 6.69 -0.42 11.67
CA ILE A 33 6.22 -1.35 10.65
C ILE A 33 5.52 -0.61 9.50
N LYS A 34 5.36 -1.34 8.38
CA LYS A 34 4.56 -0.94 7.22
C LYS A 34 3.49 -2.01 6.91
N PRO A 35 2.38 -2.10 7.68
CA PRO A 35 1.33 -3.08 7.43
C PRO A 35 0.63 -2.80 6.11
N THR A 36 0.21 -3.86 5.43
CA THR A 36 -0.67 -3.74 4.27
C THR A 36 -2.08 -3.41 4.71
N ALA A 37 -2.85 -2.73 3.84
CA ALA A 37 -4.28 -2.53 4.06
C ALA A 37 -5.03 -3.86 4.26
N THR A 38 -4.59 -4.94 3.60
CA THR A 38 -5.16 -6.28 3.75
C THR A 38 -4.97 -6.84 5.17
N GLN A 39 -3.77 -6.71 5.76
CA GLN A 39 -3.53 -7.16 7.13
C GLN A 39 -4.40 -6.41 8.14
N LEU A 40 -4.59 -5.09 7.96
CA LEU A 40 -5.47 -4.29 8.80
C LEU A 40 -6.94 -4.67 8.62
N ARG A 41 -7.43 -4.81 7.37
CA ARG A 41 -8.80 -5.27 7.10
C ARG A 41 -9.12 -6.60 7.73
N TYR A 42 -8.23 -7.59 7.62
CA TYR A 42 -8.44 -8.89 8.25
C TYR A 42 -8.49 -8.79 9.78
N PHE A 43 -7.66 -7.93 10.37
CA PHE A 43 -7.70 -7.67 11.79
C PHE A 43 -9.03 -7.04 12.22
N PHE A 44 -9.53 -6.05 11.48
CA PHE A 44 -10.80 -5.39 11.78
C PHE A 44 -12.02 -6.28 11.53
N ASN A 45 -12.01 -7.07 10.45
CA ASN A 45 -13.07 -8.03 10.15
C ASN A 45 -13.16 -9.16 11.19
N ALA A 46 -12.10 -9.40 11.96
CA ALA A 46 -12.12 -10.34 13.08
C ALA A 46 -12.72 -9.73 14.37
N GLY A 47 -13.22 -8.49 14.33
CA GLY A 47 -13.88 -7.82 15.45
C GLY A 47 -12.98 -6.92 16.29
N TYR A 48 -11.70 -6.77 15.92
CA TYR A 48 -10.77 -5.84 16.57
C TYR A 48 -10.89 -4.43 15.98
N GLY A 49 -10.42 -3.43 16.71
CA GLY A 49 -10.42 -2.03 16.29
C GLY A 49 -9.04 -1.38 16.33
N PRO A 50 -8.95 -0.09 15.98
CA PRO A 50 -7.70 0.66 16.00
C PRO A 50 -7.04 0.75 17.38
N ALA A 51 -7.83 0.73 18.46
CA ALA A 51 -7.32 0.69 19.83
C ALA A 51 -6.52 -0.60 20.11
N ASP A 52 -7.00 -1.75 19.63
CA ASP A 52 -6.30 -3.03 19.76
C ASP A 52 -4.99 -3.04 18.95
N VAL A 53 -4.97 -2.36 17.79
CA VAL A 53 -3.73 -2.18 17.00
C VAL A 53 -2.71 -1.39 17.83
N LYS A 54 -3.13 -0.28 18.44
CA LYS A 54 -2.26 0.55 19.29
C LYS A 54 -1.73 -0.22 20.50
N GLU A 55 -2.58 -0.98 21.17
CA GLU A 55 -2.17 -1.85 22.29
C GLU A 55 -1.13 -2.89 21.83
N LEU A 56 -1.41 -3.56 20.71
CA LEU A 56 -0.54 -4.59 20.16
C LEU A 56 0.82 -4.05 19.74
N LEU A 57 0.88 -2.83 19.21
CA LEU A 57 2.11 -2.13 18.85
C LEU A 57 2.97 -1.77 20.06
N GLY A 58 2.38 -1.33 21.18
CA GLY A 58 3.16 -0.84 22.33
C GLY A 58 4.01 0.36 21.94
N SER A 59 5.34 0.23 21.99
CA SER A 59 6.29 1.29 21.59
C SER A 59 6.61 1.32 20.09
N LEU A 60 6.18 0.32 19.31
CA LEU A 60 6.31 0.37 17.85
C LEU A 60 5.37 1.41 17.25
N GLU A 61 5.80 2.05 16.17
CA GLU A 61 4.95 2.95 15.39
C GLU A 61 4.59 2.36 14.01
N ILE A 62 3.58 2.94 13.36
CA ILE A 62 3.26 2.65 11.95
C ILE A 62 3.82 3.77 11.08
N SER A 63 4.86 3.47 10.31
CA SER A 63 5.49 4.45 9.42
C SER A 63 4.66 4.73 8.16
N SER A 64 4.07 3.70 7.56
CA SER A 64 3.11 3.84 6.47
C SER A 64 2.12 2.68 6.43
N VAL A 65 0.97 2.85 5.77
CA VAL A 65 -0.02 1.79 5.54
C VAL A 65 -0.21 1.57 4.05
N GLY A 66 0.12 0.37 3.59
CA GLY A 66 -0.12 -0.10 2.23
C GLY A 66 0.35 0.88 1.14
N TRP A 67 -0.28 0.76 -0.02
CA TRP A 67 -0.11 1.67 -1.15
C TRP A 67 -1.43 1.81 -1.91
N LEU A 68 -1.60 2.94 -2.58
CA LEU A 68 -2.62 3.17 -3.60
C LEU A 68 -1.97 2.95 -4.98
N PRO A 69 -2.34 1.89 -5.71
CA PRO A 69 -1.76 1.58 -7.01
C PRO A 69 -2.42 2.36 -8.15
N ASP A 70 -1.72 2.43 -9.27
CA ASP A 70 -2.23 2.88 -10.57
C ASP A 70 -2.86 4.28 -10.46
N ILE A 71 -2.10 5.23 -9.90
CA ILE A 71 -2.60 6.58 -9.58
C ILE A 71 -2.85 7.46 -10.80
N GLU A 72 -2.35 7.06 -11.97
CA GLU A 72 -2.55 7.72 -13.25
C GLU A 72 -3.89 7.35 -13.94
N ARG A 73 -4.75 6.57 -13.25
CA ARG A 73 -6.12 6.27 -13.67
C ARG A 73 -6.90 7.55 -14.03
N GLN A 74 -7.62 7.49 -15.14
CA GLN A 74 -8.40 8.61 -15.70
C GLN A 74 -9.89 8.24 -15.78
N GLY A 75 -10.75 9.24 -16.06
CA GLY A 75 -12.17 9.00 -16.35
C GLY A 75 -12.92 8.30 -15.21
N HIS A 76 -13.61 7.20 -15.53
CA HIS A 76 -14.35 6.44 -14.51
C HIS A 76 -13.42 5.82 -13.45
N ASP A 77 -12.26 5.32 -13.89
CA ASP A 77 -11.29 4.66 -13.02
C ASP A 77 -10.67 5.64 -12.02
N PHE A 78 -10.56 6.93 -12.37
CA PHE A 78 -10.18 7.99 -11.43
C PHE A 78 -11.20 8.13 -10.28
N VAL A 79 -12.50 8.06 -10.58
CA VAL A 79 -13.53 8.13 -9.54
C VAL A 79 -13.44 6.93 -8.60
N VAL A 80 -13.12 5.75 -9.13
CA VAL A 80 -12.85 4.54 -8.32
C VAL A 80 -11.59 4.72 -7.46
N LEU A 81 -10.49 5.20 -8.06
CA LEU A 81 -9.24 5.53 -7.37
C LEU A 81 -9.47 6.44 -6.17
N MET A 82 -10.26 7.51 -6.34
CA MET A 82 -10.53 8.46 -5.25
C MET A 82 -11.30 7.83 -4.08
N LYS A 83 -12.22 6.90 -4.35
CA LYS A 83 -12.92 6.15 -3.28
C LYS A 83 -11.97 5.18 -2.56
N GLU A 84 -11.10 4.52 -3.31
CA GLU A 84 -10.06 3.66 -2.75
C GLU A 84 -9.07 4.46 -1.88
N ALA A 85 -8.69 5.66 -2.34
CA ALA A 85 -7.85 6.58 -1.59
C ALA A 85 -8.51 6.99 -0.27
N GLU A 86 -9.78 7.42 -0.29
CA GLU A 86 -10.51 7.81 0.91
C GLU A 86 -10.58 6.66 1.93
N ALA A 87 -10.88 5.44 1.48
CA ALA A 87 -10.92 4.26 2.34
C ALA A 87 -9.53 3.93 2.92
N LEU A 88 -8.48 3.99 2.12
CA LEU A 88 -7.11 3.71 2.55
C LEU A 88 -6.60 4.78 3.53
N PHE A 89 -6.85 6.06 3.26
CA PHE A 89 -6.41 7.17 4.09
C PHE A 89 -7.15 7.19 5.42
N SER A 90 -8.46 6.93 5.41
CA SER A 90 -9.26 6.77 6.63
C SER A 90 -8.74 5.62 7.50
N MET A 91 -8.43 4.48 6.87
CA MET A 91 -7.84 3.34 7.56
C MET A 91 -6.47 3.68 8.16
N ALA A 92 -5.59 4.30 7.37
CA ALA A 92 -4.24 4.67 7.78
C ALA A 92 -4.28 5.67 8.95
N ALA A 93 -5.15 6.68 8.87
CA ALA A 93 -5.37 7.65 9.94
C ALA A 93 -5.87 6.98 11.22
N SER A 94 -6.80 6.03 11.11
CA SER A 94 -7.38 5.35 12.29
C SER A 94 -6.34 4.62 13.14
N VAL A 95 -5.28 4.08 12.52
CA VAL A 95 -4.21 3.34 13.21
C VAL A 95 -2.98 4.19 13.53
N GLY A 96 -3.05 5.51 13.29
CA GLY A 96 -1.95 6.43 13.55
C GLY A 96 -0.78 6.29 12.59
N SER A 97 -1.04 5.89 11.33
CA SER A 97 -0.02 5.85 10.29
C SER A 97 0.51 7.25 9.98
N HIS A 98 1.82 7.36 9.77
CA HIS A 98 2.45 8.62 9.34
C HIS A 98 2.35 8.89 7.83
N ALA A 99 2.11 7.85 7.01
CA ALA A 99 2.08 7.97 5.56
C ALA A 99 1.21 6.90 4.89
N VAL A 100 0.94 7.13 3.60
CA VAL A 100 0.43 6.15 2.64
C VAL A 100 1.27 6.27 1.39
N GLU A 101 1.61 5.14 0.76
CA GLU A 101 2.39 5.13 -0.48
C GLU A 101 1.47 5.29 -1.69
N LEU A 102 1.93 6.03 -2.70
CA LEU A 102 1.26 6.20 -3.98
C LEU A 102 2.17 5.64 -5.07
N ILE A 103 1.65 4.81 -5.96
CA ILE A 103 2.44 4.10 -6.97
C ILE A 103 1.82 4.32 -8.34
N ASN A 104 2.62 4.77 -9.30
CA ASN A 104 2.25 4.79 -10.70
C ASN A 104 2.30 3.38 -11.29
N GLY A 105 1.33 3.10 -12.16
CA GLY A 105 1.13 1.81 -12.76
C GLY A 105 1.81 1.62 -14.13
N PRO A 106 1.53 0.48 -14.76
CA PRO A 106 0.72 -0.61 -14.20
C PRO A 106 1.51 -1.38 -13.12
N VAL A 107 0.91 -1.58 -11.95
CA VAL A 107 1.54 -2.33 -10.84
C VAL A 107 1.64 -3.82 -11.16
N ASP A 108 0.71 -4.38 -11.94
CA ASP A 108 0.82 -5.75 -12.43
C ASP A 108 1.89 -5.84 -13.53
N TRP A 109 3.01 -6.50 -13.21
CA TRP A 109 4.13 -6.70 -14.13
C TRP A 109 3.73 -7.42 -15.42
N HIS A 110 2.67 -8.23 -15.39
CA HIS A 110 2.16 -8.91 -16.58
C HIS A 110 1.73 -7.91 -17.66
N ALA A 111 1.23 -6.73 -17.31
CA ALA A 111 0.87 -5.69 -18.27
C ALA A 111 2.10 -5.26 -19.10
N ALA A 112 3.23 -5.03 -18.43
CA ALA A 112 4.48 -4.64 -19.09
C ALA A 112 5.08 -5.79 -19.93
N ASP A 113 5.08 -7.03 -19.42
CA ASP A 113 5.54 -8.20 -20.18
C ASP A 113 4.70 -8.39 -21.45
N CYS A 114 3.38 -8.40 -21.30
CA CYS A 114 2.45 -8.58 -22.41
C CYS A 114 2.60 -7.47 -23.47
N PHE A 115 2.71 -6.21 -23.04
CA PHE A 115 2.96 -5.09 -23.93
C PHE A 115 4.25 -5.27 -24.73
N SER A 116 5.36 -5.62 -24.06
CA SER A 116 6.66 -5.82 -24.70
C SER A 116 6.66 -6.94 -25.74
N ARG A 117 5.81 -7.95 -25.53
CA ARG A 117 5.66 -9.14 -26.39
C ARG A 117 4.52 -9.03 -27.39
N GLN A 118 3.79 -7.91 -27.40
CA GLN A 118 2.61 -7.68 -28.24
C GLN A 118 1.53 -8.76 -28.09
N VAL A 119 1.37 -9.30 -26.88
CA VAL A 119 0.29 -10.25 -26.58
C VAL A 119 -0.85 -9.53 -25.84
N PRO A 120 -2.12 -9.91 -26.07
CA PRO A 120 -3.24 -9.28 -25.37
C PRO A 120 -3.15 -9.44 -23.84
N TYR A 121 -3.46 -8.37 -23.13
CA TYR A 121 -3.65 -8.35 -21.67
C TYR A 121 -4.96 -7.64 -21.36
N HIS A 122 -5.73 -8.19 -20.42
CA HIS A 122 -7.10 -7.74 -20.11
C HIS A 122 -7.20 -6.99 -18.77
N GLY A 123 -6.07 -6.67 -18.14
CA GLY A 123 -6.03 -5.83 -16.95
C GLY A 123 -5.68 -4.37 -17.27
N TYR A 124 -5.37 -3.61 -16.22
CA TYR A 124 -4.97 -2.21 -16.36
C TYR A 124 -3.61 -2.09 -17.06
N MET A 125 -3.58 -1.30 -18.15
CA MET A 125 -2.38 -1.08 -18.96
C MET A 125 -1.69 0.27 -18.66
N GLY A 126 -2.22 1.06 -17.74
CA GLY A 126 -1.69 2.39 -17.46
C GLY A 126 -1.62 3.26 -18.71
N LEU A 127 -0.49 3.92 -18.86
CA LEU A 127 -0.17 4.77 -20.01
C LEU A 127 0.71 4.06 -21.05
N LEU A 128 0.84 2.73 -20.95
CA LEU A 128 1.65 1.94 -21.89
C LEU A 128 1.13 2.14 -23.32
N GLY A 129 2.06 2.36 -24.24
CA GLY A 129 1.77 2.59 -25.65
C GLY A 129 1.43 4.05 -26.02
N LEU A 130 1.25 4.94 -25.05
CA LEU A 130 1.15 6.38 -25.34
C LEU A 130 2.54 6.97 -25.66
N PRO A 131 2.63 8.03 -26.49
CA PRO A 131 3.87 8.79 -26.67
C PRO A 131 4.38 9.33 -25.33
N ILE A 132 5.70 9.38 -25.15
CA ILE A 132 6.34 9.82 -23.88
C ILE A 132 5.80 11.19 -23.41
N ALA A 133 5.70 12.17 -24.30
CA ALA A 133 5.20 13.50 -23.96
C ALA A 133 3.76 13.47 -23.41
N GLU A 134 2.94 12.53 -23.87
CA GLU A 134 1.59 12.35 -23.36
C GLU A 134 1.58 11.65 -21.99
N GLN A 135 2.50 10.70 -21.78
CA GLN A 135 2.67 10.07 -20.46
C GLN A 135 3.09 11.11 -19.42
N GLU A 136 4.08 11.95 -19.73
CA GLU A 136 4.55 13.03 -18.85
C GLU A 136 3.43 14.03 -18.52
N ARG A 137 2.57 14.34 -19.49
CA ARG A 137 1.43 15.25 -19.30
C ARG A 137 0.35 14.69 -18.37
N LEU A 138 0.16 13.37 -18.36
CA LEU A 138 -0.90 12.69 -17.61
C LEU A 138 -0.48 12.29 -16.19
N VAL A 139 0.82 12.27 -15.90
CA VAL A 139 1.38 11.91 -14.58
C VAL A 139 1.68 13.15 -13.72
N ASN A 140 1.89 14.32 -14.32
CA ASN A 140 2.14 15.60 -13.65
C ASN A 140 0.87 16.45 -13.47
#